data_AF-A0A8G2E5N4-F1
#
_entry.id   AF-A0A8G2E5N4-F1
#
_cell.length_a   1.000
_cell.length_b   1.000
_cell.length_c   1.000
_cell.angle_alpha   90.00
_cell.angle_beta   90.00
_cell.angle_gamma   90.00
#
_symmetry.space_group_name_H-M   'P 1'
#
loop_
_entity.id
_entity.type
_entity.pdbx_description
1 polymer ?
#
loop_
_entity_poly.entity_id
_entity_poly.type
_entity_poly.pdbx_seq_one_letter_code
_entity_poly.pdbx_strand_id
1 'polypeptide(L)'
;MNAKIALCLLVLPLYSHAMTCPQGVGFSAPQGEIKGEEPYFFTPEGVCLNGYDVSQQLKRYPDDKITGAFSLGKGGSSLFFVSIYSEKHYHGRIILLSDTNKGAGYAVLFQNQPGIRTNNPEESVENLTINYFDNNISTLYFSTDAWAQARALHALTWENPSNPLRVTVRFVHDGTFQGVFNSMPMVSTIAHDDKGAYFPSYVVRNDGSVFCTINTREKFWQLTPACLSSGDDYRER
;
A
#
# COMPACT_ATOMS: atom_id res chain seq x y z
N MET A 1 -16.98 41.23 48.07
CA MET A 1 -18.14 40.32 48.00
C MET A 1 -18.86 40.59 46.69
N ASN A 2 -19.10 39.70 45.74
CA ASN A 2 -18.82 38.28 45.55
C ASN A 2 -18.69 38.05 44.03
N ALA A 3 -17.74 37.19 43.66
CA ALA A 3 -17.52 36.73 42.29
C ALA A 3 -18.72 35.94 41.75
N LYS A 4 -19.00 36.07 40.45
CA LYS A 4 -19.54 34.98 39.60
C LYS A 4 -19.02 35.16 38.17
N ILE A 5 -17.76 34.80 37.94
CA ILE A 5 -17.27 34.48 36.60
C ILE A 5 -17.83 33.08 36.31
N ALA A 6 -18.86 33.02 35.46
CA ALA A 6 -19.41 31.77 34.98
C ALA A 6 -18.36 31.11 34.07
N LEU A 7 -17.55 30.26 34.67
CA LEU A 7 -16.67 29.32 33.99
C LEU A 7 -17.58 28.27 33.31
N CYS A 8 -18.05 28.58 32.11
CA CYS A 8 -18.60 27.58 31.20
C CYS A 8 -17.45 26.67 30.76
N LEU A 9 -17.11 25.70 31.61
CA LEU A 9 -16.46 24.46 31.22
C LEU A 9 -17.42 23.75 30.26
N LEU A 10 -17.36 24.15 28.99
CA LEU A 10 -17.70 23.27 27.87
C LEU A 10 -16.70 22.11 27.95
N VAL A 11 -17.05 21.13 28.76
CA VAL A 11 -16.58 19.75 28.63
C VAL A 11 -17.14 19.26 27.31
N LEU A 12 -16.53 19.72 26.21
CA LEU A 12 -16.60 18.99 24.96
C LEU A 12 -16.01 17.63 25.28
N PRO A 13 -16.73 16.52 25.04
CA PRO A 13 -16.09 15.24 24.95
C PRO A 13 -15.25 15.33 23.67
N LEU A 14 -14.03 15.87 23.80
CA LEU A 14 -12.94 15.54 22.92
C LEU A 14 -12.69 14.05 23.17
N TYR A 15 -13.51 13.21 22.56
CA TYR A 15 -13.02 11.95 22.04
C TYR A 15 -11.98 12.32 20.99
N SER A 16 -10.83 12.84 21.42
CA SER A 16 -9.61 12.58 20.69
C SER A 16 -9.50 11.07 20.76
N HIS A 17 -9.89 10.40 19.68
CA HIS A 17 -9.26 9.16 19.32
C HIS A 17 -7.79 9.53 19.09
N ALA A 18 -7.06 9.74 20.20
CA ALA A 18 -5.64 9.95 20.18
C ALA A 18 -5.11 8.59 19.74
N MET A 19 -4.75 8.51 18.46
CA MET A 19 -4.04 7.36 17.94
C MET A 19 -2.88 7.09 18.90
N THR A 20 -2.84 5.88 19.45
CA THR A 20 -1.81 5.51 20.42
C THR A 20 -0.55 5.18 19.65
N CYS A 21 0.26 6.20 19.36
CA CYS A 21 1.58 5.98 18.79
C CYS A 21 2.42 5.16 19.79
N PRO A 22 2.87 3.95 19.40
CA PRO A 22 3.67 3.14 20.29
C PRO A 22 4.98 3.85 20.60
N GLN A 23 5.43 3.75 21.85
CA GLN A 23 6.76 4.25 22.19
C GLN A 23 7.83 3.41 21.50
N GLY A 24 8.75 4.07 20.82
CA GLY A 24 9.80 3.44 20.03
C GLY A 24 10.68 4.49 19.36
N VAL A 25 11.74 4.04 18.69
CA VAL A 25 12.62 4.89 17.88
C VAL A 25 12.26 4.71 16.40
N GLY A 26 12.35 5.77 15.60
CA GLY A 26 12.06 5.77 14.17
C GLY A 26 10.57 5.79 13.83
N PHE A 27 10.26 5.42 12.59
CA PHE A 27 8.87 5.38 12.12
C PHE A 27 8.15 4.09 12.48
N SER A 28 6.84 4.23 12.72
CA SER A 28 5.90 3.13 12.82
C SER A 28 4.54 3.53 12.25
N ALA A 29 3.79 2.57 11.75
CA ALA A 29 2.41 2.77 11.32
C ALA A 29 1.51 1.81 12.10
N PRO A 30 0.93 2.23 13.23
CA PRO A 30 0.04 1.38 14.02
C PRO A 30 -1.14 0.95 13.15
N GLN A 31 -1.42 -0.34 13.18
CA GLN A 31 -2.56 -0.93 12.50
C GLN A 31 -3.80 -0.75 13.37
N GLY A 32 -4.92 -0.45 12.74
CA GLY A 32 -6.22 -0.49 13.42
C GLY A 32 -6.68 -1.93 13.62
N GLU A 33 -7.95 -2.09 13.98
CA GLU A 33 -8.58 -3.43 14.00
C GLU A 33 -8.32 -4.16 12.67
N ILE A 34 -7.87 -5.42 12.76
CA ILE A 34 -7.60 -6.27 11.59
C ILE A 34 -8.91 -6.48 10.82
N LYS A 35 -9.14 -5.64 9.81
CA LYS A 35 -10.28 -5.73 8.89
C LYS A 35 -9.87 -6.51 7.65
N GLY A 36 -9.66 -7.82 7.81
CA GLY A 36 -9.48 -8.73 6.68
C GLY A 36 -8.32 -9.71 6.82
N GLU A 37 -8.46 -10.85 6.14
CA GLU A 37 -7.56 -12.00 6.15
C GLU A 37 -6.45 -11.91 5.08
N GLU A 38 -6.39 -10.82 4.31
CA GLU A 38 -5.51 -10.71 3.13
C GLU A 38 -4.10 -10.25 3.52
N PRO A 39 -3.07 -11.11 3.38
CA PRO A 39 -1.70 -10.70 3.63
C PRO A 39 -1.32 -9.58 2.65
N TYR A 40 -0.46 -8.65 3.08
CA TYR A 40 0.05 -7.52 2.28
C TYR A 40 -0.91 -6.33 2.07
N PHE A 41 -2.09 -6.32 2.71
CA PHE A 41 -3.02 -5.20 2.67
C PHE A 41 -3.31 -4.71 4.09
N PHE A 42 -2.44 -3.82 4.57
CA PHE A 42 -2.57 -3.24 5.91
C PHE A 42 -2.93 -1.78 5.80
N THR A 43 -4.06 -1.39 6.38
CA THR A 43 -4.48 0.01 6.47
C THR A 43 -4.10 0.57 7.84
N PRO A 44 -3.10 1.47 7.92
CA PRO A 44 -2.72 2.09 9.17
C PRO A 44 -3.76 3.08 9.68
N GLU A 45 -3.85 3.25 10.99
CA GLU A 45 -4.61 4.37 11.59
C GLU A 45 -3.88 5.70 11.38
N GLY A 46 -2.56 5.64 11.22
CA GLY A 46 -1.70 6.78 10.94
C GLY A 46 -0.22 6.42 10.93
N VAL A 47 0.62 7.43 11.02
CA VAL A 47 2.08 7.32 11.00
C VAL A 47 2.66 8.05 12.20
N CYS A 48 3.56 7.39 12.90
CA CYS A 48 4.23 7.91 14.07
C CYS A 48 5.74 8.00 13.84
N LEU A 49 6.37 9.01 14.43
CA LEU A 49 7.82 9.14 14.53
C LEU A 49 8.19 9.27 16.01
N ASN A 50 9.02 8.37 16.53
CA ASN A 50 9.49 8.40 17.91
C ASN A 50 8.35 8.51 18.96
N GLY A 51 7.22 7.85 18.72
CA GLY A 51 6.03 7.89 19.58
C GLY A 51 5.12 9.12 19.39
N TYR A 52 5.42 10.01 18.43
CA TYR A 52 4.59 11.17 18.11
C TYR A 52 3.84 10.97 16.79
N ASP A 53 2.55 11.32 16.76
CA ASP A 53 1.75 11.29 15.53
C ASP A 53 2.22 12.39 14.56
N VAL A 54 2.60 11.98 13.35
CA VAL A 54 3.02 12.87 12.25
C VAL A 54 2.05 12.85 11.07
N SER A 55 0.93 12.12 11.17
CA SER A 55 -0.04 11.89 10.09
C SER A 55 -0.58 13.19 9.50
N GLN A 56 -0.89 14.18 10.35
CA GLN A 56 -1.43 15.47 9.91
C GLN A 56 -0.47 16.25 9.00
N GLN A 57 0.84 16.08 9.19
CA GLN A 57 1.86 16.75 8.38
C GLN A 57 1.90 16.21 6.94
N LEU A 58 1.37 15.00 6.73
CA LEU A 58 1.33 14.33 5.43
C LEU A 58 0.05 14.67 4.64
N LYS A 59 -0.95 15.24 5.31
CA LYS A 59 -2.23 15.61 4.69
C LYS A 59 -2.10 16.88 3.87
N ARG A 60 -2.62 16.81 2.65
CA ARG A 60 -2.86 17.90 1.71
C ARG A 60 -4.34 18.27 1.64
N TYR A 61 -5.23 17.29 1.82
CA TYR A 61 -6.68 17.44 1.82
C TYR A 61 -7.30 17.00 3.15
N PRO A 62 -8.44 17.56 3.57
CA PRO A 62 -9.12 17.15 4.80
C PRO A 62 -9.52 15.67 4.84
N ASP A 63 -9.84 15.09 3.68
CA ASP A 63 -10.27 13.70 3.54
C ASP A 63 -9.13 12.72 3.23
N ASP A 64 -7.87 13.19 3.28
CA ASP A 64 -6.73 12.29 3.11
C ASP A 64 -6.74 11.19 4.17
N LYS A 65 -6.64 9.95 3.68
CA LYS A 65 -6.49 8.73 4.46
C LYS A 65 -5.15 8.09 4.14
N ILE A 66 -4.42 7.67 5.17
CA ILE A 66 -3.26 6.80 5.01
C ILE A 66 -3.81 5.42 4.70
N THR A 67 -3.42 4.88 3.55
CA THR A 67 -3.98 3.64 2.98
C THR A 67 -3.01 2.48 3.08
N GLY A 68 -1.73 2.75 3.29
CA GLY A 68 -0.69 1.73 3.37
C GLY A 68 0.61 2.31 3.90
N ALA A 69 1.45 1.43 4.44
CA ALA A 69 2.72 1.80 5.02
C ALA A 69 3.71 0.62 4.93
N PHE A 70 4.98 0.90 4.68
CA PHE A 70 6.02 -0.11 4.62
C PHE A 70 7.35 0.39 5.20
N SER A 71 7.91 -0.36 6.15
CA SER A 71 9.21 -0.05 6.76
C SER A 71 10.34 -0.69 5.96
N LEU A 72 11.37 0.08 5.61
CA LEU A 72 12.58 -0.46 4.97
C LEU A 72 13.49 -1.22 5.94
N GLY A 73 13.40 -0.91 7.25
CA GLY A 73 14.12 -1.60 8.32
C GLY A 73 13.21 -2.51 9.15
N LYS A 74 13.78 -3.59 9.71
CA LYS A 74 13.09 -4.42 10.72
C LYS A 74 13.10 -3.70 12.07
N GLY A 75 11.94 -3.22 12.51
CA GLY A 75 11.83 -2.36 13.69
C GLY A 75 12.31 -0.94 13.40
N GLY A 76 11.61 0.07 13.94
CA GLY A 76 12.04 1.46 14.02
C GLY A 76 12.97 1.96 12.92
N SER A 77 12.49 2.05 11.67
CA SER A 77 13.33 2.42 10.54
C SER A 77 13.44 3.94 10.43
N SER A 78 14.62 4.42 10.03
CA SER A 78 14.83 5.81 9.65
C SER A 78 14.21 6.13 8.28
N LEU A 79 13.87 5.12 7.47
CA LEU A 79 13.19 5.28 6.18
C LEU A 79 11.91 4.46 6.12
N PHE A 80 10.84 5.08 5.62
CA PHE A 80 9.50 4.52 5.71
C PHE A 80 8.64 4.99 4.54
N PHE A 81 7.97 4.07 3.84
CA PHE A 81 7.03 4.43 2.78
C PHE A 81 5.62 4.54 3.33
N VAL A 82 4.87 5.50 2.78
CA VAL A 82 3.46 5.72 3.12
C VAL A 82 2.68 5.98 1.84
N SER A 83 1.53 5.34 1.70
CA SER A 83 0.53 5.71 0.68
C SER A 83 -0.61 6.50 1.31
N ILE A 84 -1.09 7.49 0.57
CA ILE A 84 -2.19 8.37 0.98
C ILE A 84 -3.14 8.52 -0.19
N TYR A 85 -4.44 8.41 0.09
CA TYR A 85 -5.49 8.61 -0.89
C TYR A 85 -6.55 9.58 -0.38
N SER A 86 -6.96 10.50 -1.24
CA SER A 86 -8.17 11.32 -1.08
C SER A 86 -9.21 10.86 -2.09
N GLU A 87 -10.34 10.40 -1.57
CA GLU A 87 -11.47 9.92 -2.36
C GLU A 87 -12.21 11.08 -3.03
N LYS A 88 -12.39 12.20 -2.33
CA LYS A 88 -13.10 13.38 -2.87
C LYS A 88 -12.30 14.05 -3.99
N HIS A 89 -10.99 14.06 -3.87
CA HIS A 89 -10.10 14.69 -4.85
C HIS A 89 -9.51 13.69 -5.85
N TYR A 90 -9.82 12.39 -5.73
CA TYR A 90 -9.22 11.31 -6.52
C TYR A 90 -7.70 11.51 -6.68
N HIS A 91 -7.01 11.54 -5.54
CA HIS A 91 -5.58 11.85 -5.51
C HIS A 91 -4.84 10.85 -4.64
N GLY A 92 -4.08 9.97 -5.29
CA GLY A 92 -3.19 9.00 -4.67
C GLY A 92 -1.77 9.52 -4.65
N ARG A 93 -1.06 9.26 -3.55
CA ARG A 93 0.35 9.64 -3.36
C ARG A 93 1.11 8.51 -2.70
N ILE A 94 2.36 8.32 -3.11
CA ILE A 94 3.35 7.53 -2.39
C ILE A 94 4.45 8.46 -1.92
N ILE A 95 4.75 8.42 -0.62
CA ILE A 95 5.68 9.31 0.05
C ILE A 95 6.76 8.47 0.71
N LEU A 96 8.02 8.88 0.52
CA LEU A 96 9.15 8.43 1.32
C LEU A 96 9.31 9.36 2.52
N LEU A 97 9.32 8.79 3.72
CA LEU A 97 9.65 9.47 4.96
C LEU A 97 11.06 9.14 5.39
N SER A 98 11.72 10.12 6.01
CA SER A 98 13.05 10.01 6.59
C SER A 98 13.09 10.63 7.98
N ASP A 99 13.72 9.94 8.94
CA ASP A 99 13.98 10.49 10.26
C ASP A 99 15.18 11.43 10.17
N THR A 100 14.96 12.69 10.46
CA THR A 100 15.99 13.73 10.39
C THR A 100 16.14 14.41 11.75
N ASN A 101 17.26 15.10 11.96
CA ASN A 101 17.48 15.90 13.17
C ASN A 101 16.40 16.99 13.40
N LYS A 102 15.56 17.31 12.40
CA LYS A 102 14.47 18.28 12.46
C LYS A 102 13.08 17.63 12.59
N GLY A 103 13.01 16.30 12.73
CA GLY A 103 11.78 15.51 12.68
C GLY A 103 11.61 14.78 11.35
N ALA A 104 10.36 14.49 10.98
CA ALA A 104 10.05 13.75 9.75
C ALA A 104 10.33 14.58 8.50
N GLY A 105 11.36 14.21 7.74
CA GLY A 105 11.52 14.65 6.36
C GLY A 105 10.64 13.82 5.43
N TYR A 106 10.07 14.42 4.38
CA TYR A 106 9.25 13.69 3.42
C TYR A 106 9.58 14.09 1.97
N ALA A 107 9.41 13.13 1.06
CA ALA A 107 9.49 13.35 -0.38
C ALA A 107 8.40 12.56 -1.10
N VAL A 108 7.70 13.22 -2.03
CA VAL A 108 6.69 12.56 -2.87
C VAL A 108 7.40 11.79 -3.97
N LEU A 109 7.22 10.47 -4.00
CA LEU A 109 7.78 9.60 -5.04
C LEU A 109 6.83 9.47 -6.24
N PHE A 110 5.53 9.41 -5.96
CA PHE A 110 4.49 9.29 -6.98
C PHE A 110 3.25 10.06 -6.56
N GLN A 111 2.59 10.68 -7.54
CA GLN A 111 1.25 11.23 -7.42
C GLN A 111 0.58 11.32 -8.79
N ASN A 112 -0.74 11.12 -8.85
CA ASN A 112 -1.51 11.43 -10.06
C ASN A 112 -1.92 12.90 -10.11
N GLN A 113 -2.51 13.33 -11.22
CA GLN A 113 -3.18 14.63 -11.29
C GLN A 113 -4.51 14.56 -10.51
N PRO A 114 -4.73 15.42 -9.49
CA PRO A 114 -5.96 15.41 -8.72
C PRO A 114 -7.21 15.62 -9.59
N GLY A 115 -8.28 14.89 -9.27
CA GLY A 115 -9.62 15.05 -9.84
C GLY A 115 -9.89 14.28 -11.14
N ILE A 116 -8.86 13.69 -11.75
CA ILE A 116 -9.01 12.93 -13.00
C ILE A 116 -9.25 11.46 -12.68
N ARG A 117 -10.51 11.04 -12.74
CA ARG A 117 -10.91 9.63 -12.58
C ARG A 117 -10.69 8.86 -13.88
N THR A 118 -10.30 7.60 -13.74
CA THR A 118 -10.09 6.67 -14.86
C THR A 118 -10.69 5.32 -14.49
N ASN A 119 -11.17 4.61 -15.52
CA ASN A 119 -11.60 3.23 -15.40
C ASN A 119 -10.50 2.26 -15.91
N ASN A 120 -9.39 2.80 -16.42
CA ASN A 120 -8.25 2.02 -16.87
C ASN A 120 -7.46 1.53 -15.65
N PRO A 121 -7.30 0.20 -15.44
CA PRO A 121 -6.50 -0.33 -14.34
C PRO A 121 -5.06 0.21 -14.32
N GLU A 122 -4.48 0.49 -15.50
CA GLU A 122 -3.09 0.97 -15.60
C GLU A 122 -2.87 2.37 -15.03
N GLU A 123 -3.94 3.17 -14.96
CA GLU A 123 -3.89 4.57 -14.53
C GLU A 123 -4.58 4.81 -13.18
N SER A 124 -5.25 3.80 -12.62
CA SER A 124 -6.01 3.96 -11.40
C SER A 124 -5.09 4.34 -10.23
N VAL A 125 -5.63 5.15 -9.32
CA VAL A 125 -5.04 5.42 -8.00
C VAL A 125 -6.04 5.20 -6.87
N GLU A 126 -7.18 4.58 -7.17
CA GLU A 126 -8.25 4.38 -6.21
C GLU A 126 -7.77 3.47 -5.08
N ASN A 127 -7.95 3.91 -3.83
CA ASN A 127 -7.49 3.18 -2.63
C ASN A 127 -6.04 2.68 -2.69
N LEU A 128 -5.17 3.46 -3.35
CA LEU A 128 -3.76 3.12 -3.55
C LEU A 128 -3.11 2.64 -2.26
N THR A 129 -2.56 1.42 -2.23
CA THR A 129 -2.02 0.78 -1.04
C THR A 129 -0.68 0.12 -1.34
N ILE A 130 0.34 0.38 -0.52
CA ILE A 130 1.65 -0.29 -0.65
C ILE A 130 1.53 -1.75 -0.20
N ASN A 131 2.01 -2.69 -1.01
CA ASN A 131 2.01 -4.11 -0.67
C ASN A 131 3.35 -4.57 -0.08
N TYR A 132 4.46 -4.25 -0.77
CA TYR A 132 5.77 -4.83 -0.47
C TYR A 132 6.91 -4.04 -1.11
N PHE A 133 8.08 -4.01 -0.47
CA PHE A 133 9.33 -3.54 -1.08
C PHE A 133 10.32 -4.68 -1.24
N ASP A 134 10.75 -4.94 -2.47
CA ASP A 134 11.83 -5.87 -2.79
C ASP A 134 13.17 -5.13 -2.83
N ASN A 135 14.00 -5.39 -1.82
CA ASN A 135 15.34 -4.82 -1.71
C ASN A 135 16.31 -5.30 -2.80
N ASN A 136 16.13 -6.51 -3.34
CA ASN A 136 17.07 -7.10 -4.30
C ASN A 136 17.04 -6.37 -5.65
N ILE A 137 15.83 -5.93 -6.04
CA ILE A 137 15.59 -5.23 -7.30
C ILE A 137 15.14 -3.79 -7.10
N SER A 138 15.24 -3.26 -5.87
CA SER A 138 14.84 -1.90 -5.49
C SER A 138 13.47 -1.53 -6.09
N THR A 139 12.46 -2.32 -5.77
CA THR A 139 11.11 -2.20 -6.36
C THR A 139 10.05 -2.15 -5.26
N LEU A 140 9.21 -1.12 -5.27
CA LEU A 140 8.04 -0.99 -4.40
C LEU A 140 6.80 -1.42 -5.19
N TYR A 141 6.13 -2.48 -4.75
CA TYR A 141 4.84 -2.92 -5.26
C TYR A 141 3.71 -2.24 -4.51
N PHE A 142 2.74 -1.72 -5.26
CA PHE A 142 1.53 -1.11 -4.71
C PHE A 142 0.32 -1.49 -5.57
N SER A 143 -0.84 -1.55 -4.93
CA SER A 143 -2.11 -1.90 -5.56
C SER A 143 -3.06 -0.72 -5.59
N THR A 144 -3.97 -0.72 -6.56
CA THR A 144 -5.06 0.25 -6.69
C THR A 144 -6.34 -0.46 -7.13
N ASP A 145 -7.50 -0.04 -6.65
CA ASP A 145 -8.78 -0.62 -7.08
C ASP A 145 -9.10 -0.26 -8.54
N ALA A 146 -9.72 -1.19 -9.28
CA ALA A 146 -10.17 -0.98 -10.65
C ALA A 146 -11.51 -1.69 -10.92
N TRP A 147 -12.33 -1.12 -11.81
CA TRP A 147 -13.78 -1.34 -12.01
C TRP A 147 -14.31 -2.79 -11.94
N ALA A 148 -13.56 -3.82 -12.32
CA ALA A 148 -14.09 -5.20 -12.35
C ALA A 148 -13.23 -6.25 -11.62
N GLN A 149 -12.03 -5.88 -11.15
CA GLN A 149 -11.09 -6.79 -10.51
C GLN A 149 -10.49 -6.09 -9.29
N ALA A 150 -10.41 -6.80 -8.17
CA ALA A 150 -9.79 -6.26 -6.99
C ALA A 150 -8.29 -6.03 -7.28
N ARG A 151 -7.84 -4.78 -7.11
CA ARG A 151 -6.44 -4.41 -6.86
C ARG A 151 -5.47 -4.69 -8.01
N ALA A 152 -5.51 -3.85 -9.05
CA ALA A 152 -4.45 -3.75 -10.05
C ALA A 152 -3.09 -3.50 -9.39
N LEU A 153 -2.06 -4.21 -9.85
CA LEU A 153 -0.70 -4.16 -9.35
C LEU A 153 0.16 -3.22 -10.19
N HIS A 154 0.87 -2.34 -9.50
CA HIS A 154 1.85 -1.42 -10.04
C HIS A 154 3.19 -1.57 -9.32
N ALA A 155 4.23 -1.00 -9.92
CA ALA A 155 5.57 -0.97 -9.34
C ALA A 155 6.22 0.40 -9.49
N LEU A 156 6.85 0.89 -8.42
CA LEU A 156 7.87 1.93 -8.47
C LEU A 156 9.25 1.28 -8.49
N THR A 157 10.08 1.66 -9.46
CA THR A 157 11.44 1.13 -9.63
C THR A 157 12.46 2.25 -9.60
N TRP A 158 13.62 2.00 -9.00
CA TRP A 158 14.76 2.93 -8.99
C TRP A 158 15.82 2.46 -9.97
N GLU A 159 15.86 3.07 -11.17
CA GLU A 159 16.88 2.76 -12.19
C GLU A 159 18.28 3.24 -11.81
N ASN A 160 18.37 4.32 -11.02
CA ASN A 160 19.61 4.85 -10.49
C ASN A 160 19.52 5.01 -8.96
N PRO A 161 20.10 4.08 -8.18
CA PRO A 161 20.06 4.12 -6.71
C PRO A 161 20.68 5.39 -6.12
N SER A 162 21.52 6.09 -6.89
CA SER A 162 22.17 7.35 -6.46
C SER A 162 21.20 8.53 -6.39
N ASN A 163 20.02 8.43 -7.02
CA ASN A 163 18.96 9.43 -6.91
C ASN A 163 17.67 8.79 -6.38
N PRO A 164 17.44 8.81 -5.06
CA PRO A 164 16.29 8.15 -4.43
C PRO A 164 14.94 8.81 -4.77
N LEU A 165 14.94 9.98 -5.41
CA LEU A 165 13.70 10.67 -5.81
C LEU A 165 13.31 10.39 -7.27
N ARG A 166 14.18 9.76 -8.05
CA ARG A 166 13.90 9.43 -9.44
C ARG A 166 13.40 8.00 -9.53
N VAL A 167 12.08 7.86 -9.63
CA VAL A 167 11.39 6.56 -9.77
C VAL A 167 10.68 6.47 -11.11
N THR A 168 10.58 5.24 -11.62
CA THR A 168 9.74 4.90 -12.77
C THR A 168 8.55 4.09 -12.27
N VAL A 169 7.33 4.55 -12.59
CA VAL A 169 6.07 3.85 -12.30
C VAL A 169 5.73 2.97 -13.50
N ARG A 170 5.30 1.73 -13.25
CA ARG A 170 4.71 0.87 -14.29
C ARG A 170 3.50 0.12 -13.77
N PHE A 171 2.55 -0.13 -14.65
CA PHE A 171 1.55 -1.18 -14.45
C PHE A 171 2.21 -2.55 -14.61
N VAL A 172 1.79 -3.53 -13.81
CA VAL A 172 2.33 -4.90 -13.82
C VAL A 172 1.25 -5.89 -14.24
N HIS A 173 0.08 -5.84 -13.59
CA HIS A 173 -1.02 -6.76 -13.86
C HIS A 173 -2.33 -6.23 -13.27
N ASP A 174 -3.47 -6.58 -13.85
CA ASP A 174 -4.81 -6.27 -13.33
C ASP A 174 -5.27 -7.20 -12.18
N GLY A 175 -4.34 -7.93 -11.55
CA GLY A 175 -4.62 -8.95 -10.54
C GLY A 175 -4.15 -8.54 -9.14
N THR A 176 -4.80 -9.11 -8.13
CA THR A 176 -4.50 -8.91 -6.70
C THR A 176 -3.12 -9.48 -6.35
N PHE A 177 -2.27 -8.67 -5.73
CA PHE A 177 -0.97 -9.08 -5.23
C PHE A 177 -1.05 -10.16 -4.15
N GLN A 178 -0.23 -11.20 -4.26
CA GLN A 178 -0.20 -12.36 -3.37
C GLN A 178 1.15 -12.58 -2.68
N GLY A 179 2.19 -11.85 -3.11
CA GLY A 179 3.54 -11.97 -2.59
C GLY A 179 4.60 -11.82 -3.67
N VAL A 180 5.85 -12.13 -3.31
CA VAL A 180 6.99 -12.12 -4.23
C VAL A 180 7.72 -13.45 -4.17
N PHE A 181 8.01 -14.03 -5.33
CA PHE A 181 8.83 -15.23 -5.49
C PHE A 181 9.99 -14.93 -6.42
N ASN A 182 11.24 -15.11 -5.96
CA ASN A 182 12.45 -14.82 -6.74
C ASN A 182 12.42 -13.43 -7.43
N SER A 183 12.02 -12.40 -6.67
CA SER A 183 11.87 -11.03 -7.17
C SER A 183 10.89 -10.85 -8.33
N MET A 184 9.93 -11.77 -8.46
CA MET A 184 8.78 -11.69 -9.34
C MET A 184 7.49 -11.64 -8.51
N PRO A 185 6.59 -10.67 -8.74
CA PRO A 185 5.33 -10.63 -8.04
C PRO A 185 4.45 -11.83 -8.41
N MET A 186 3.72 -12.31 -7.43
CA MET A 186 2.63 -13.27 -7.62
C MET A 186 1.31 -12.52 -7.59
N VAL A 187 0.41 -12.84 -8.50
CA VAL A 187 -0.91 -12.21 -8.59
C VAL A 187 -2.00 -13.26 -8.75
N SER A 188 -3.17 -13.03 -8.15
CA SER A 188 -4.40 -13.77 -8.43
C SER A 188 -5.35 -12.86 -9.21
N THR A 189 -6.03 -13.39 -10.21
CA THR A 189 -6.98 -12.60 -11.01
C THR A 189 -8.27 -13.38 -11.24
N ILE A 190 -9.24 -12.74 -11.90
CA ILE A 190 -10.49 -13.36 -12.34
C ILE A 190 -10.39 -13.57 -13.85
N ALA A 191 -10.53 -14.82 -14.28
CA ALA A 191 -10.60 -15.19 -15.68
C ALA A 191 -11.93 -15.89 -15.96
N HIS A 192 -12.30 -16.02 -17.24
CA HIS A 192 -13.57 -16.60 -17.67
C HIS A 192 -13.36 -17.69 -18.72
N ASP A 193 -14.09 -18.80 -18.60
CA ASP A 193 -14.16 -19.86 -19.60
C ASP A 193 -15.63 -20.15 -20.01
N ASP A 194 -15.84 -21.21 -20.79
CA ASP A 194 -17.17 -21.69 -21.23
C ASP A 194 -18.09 -22.12 -20.08
N LYS A 195 -17.57 -22.26 -18.87
CA LYS A 195 -18.25 -22.74 -17.67
C LYS A 195 -18.34 -21.69 -16.55
N GLY A 196 -17.85 -20.47 -16.78
CA GLY A 196 -17.98 -19.34 -15.87
C GLY A 196 -16.64 -18.70 -15.46
N ALA A 197 -16.68 -17.94 -14.38
CA ALA A 197 -15.48 -17.34 -13.79
C ALA A 197 -14.62 -18.40 -13.07
N TYR A 198 -13.32 -18.20 -13.09
CA TYR A 198 -12.35 -18.95 -12.30
C TYR A 198 -11.20 -18.03 -11.86
N PHE A 199 -10.44 -18.47 -10.85
CA PHE A 199 -9.48 -17.61 -10.13
C PHE A 199 -8.04 -18.12 -10.25
N PRO A 200 -7.38 -17.93 -11.40
CA PRO A 200 -6.00 -18.37 -11.58
C PRO A 200 -5.03 -17.47 -10.79
N SER A 201 -3.86 -18.03 -10.49
CA SER A 201 -2.75 -17.28 -9.90
C SER A 201 -1.49 -17.44 -10.74
N TYR A 202 -0.73 -16.37 -10.91
CA TYR A 202 0.44 -16.30 -11.78
C TYR A 202 1.66 -15.78 -11.04
N VAL A 203 2.84 -16.27 -11.43
CA VAL A 203 4.09 -15.53 -11.24
C VAL A 203 4.25 -14.62 -12.45
N VAL A 204 4.52 -13.33 -12.24
CA VAL A 204 4.59 -12.33 -13.31
C VAL A 204 6.01 -11.75 -13.38
N ARG A 205 6.54 -11.60 -14.59
CA ARG A 205 7.85 -10.97 -14.81
C ARG A 205 7.77 -9.46 -14.61
N ASN A 206 8.94 -8.83 -14.53
CA ASN A 206 9.05 -7.38 -14.44
C ASN A 206 8.40 -6.62 -15.60
N ASP A 207 8.29 -7.21 -16.78
CA ASP A 207 7.63 -6.61 -17.94
C ASP A 207 6.10 -6.83 -17.97
N GLY A 208 5.52 -7.42 -16.93
CA GLY A 208 4.09 -7.76 -16.86
C GLY A 208 3.72 -9.08 -17.54
N SER A 209 4.67 -9.76 -18.21
CA SER A 209 4.40 -11.05 -18.83
C SER A 209 4.25 -12.18 -17.80
N VAL A 210 3.32 -13.11 -18.03
CA VAL A 210 3.18 -14.29 -17.18
C VAL A 210 4.42 -15.18 -17.30
N PHE A 211 5.07 -15.45 -16.17
CA PHE A 211 6.16 -16.42 -16.06
C PHE A 211 5.61 -17.84 -16.04
N CYS A 212 4.67 -18.11 -15.14
CA CYS A 212 3.95 -19.37 -15.08
C CYS A 212 2.64 -19.23 -14.30
N THR A 213 1.72 -20.17 -14.53
CA THR A 213 0.53 -20.38 -13.68
C THR A 213 0.92 -21.18 -12.44
N ILE A 214 0.46 -20.75 -11.28
CA ILE A 214 0.76 -21.36 -9.98
C ILE A 214 -0.23 -22.50 -9.70
N ASN A 215 0.27 -23.64 -9.21
CA ASN A 215 -0.54 -24.72 -8.67
C ASN A 215 -1.02 -24.36 -7.25
N THR A 216 -2.18 -23.68 -7.14
CA THR A 216 -2.71 -23.23 -5.84
C THR A 216 -3.22 -24.36 -4.94
N ARG A 217 -3.27 -25.61 -5.44
CA ARG A 217 -3.59 -26.81 -4.64
C ARG A 217 -2.48 -27.18 -3.65
N GLU A 218 -1.25 -26.76 -3.93
CA GLU A 218 -0.14 -26.99 -3.01
C GLU A 218 -0.32 -26.16 -1.75
N LYS A 219 -0.12 -26.81 -0.59
CA LYS A 219 -0.12 -26.07 0.67
C LYS A 219 1.02 -25.06 0.65
N PHE A 220 0.75 -23.87 1.17
CA PHE A 220 1.74 -22.78 1.27
C PHE A 220 2.30 -22.31 -0.08
N TRP A 221 1.53 -22.41 -1.17
CA TRP A 221 1.96 -21.92 -2.49
C TRP A 221 2.37 -20.44 -2.47
N GLN A 222 1.81 -19.62 -1.56
CA GLN A 222 2.20 -18.22 -1.36
C GLN A 222 3.63 -18.05 -0.80
N LEU A 223 4.23 -19.10 -0.23
CA LEU A 223 5.61 -19.09 0.27
C LEU A 223 6.57 -19.74 -0.73
N THR A 224 6.15 -20.85 -1.34
CA THR A 224 6.95 -21.63 -2.28
C THR A 224 6.05 -22.08 -3.44
N PRO A 225 5.79 -21.22 -4.44
CA PRO A 225 4.90 -21.55 -5.54
C PRO A 225 5.50 -22.63 -6.43
N ALA A 226 4.67 -23.58 -6.83
CA ALA A 226 5.01 -24.55 -7.88
C ALA A 226 4.31 -24.15 -9.17
N CYS A 227 5.04 -24.09 -10.28
CA CYS A 227 4.46 -23.83 -11.59
C CYS A 227 3.73 -25.07 -12.12
N LEU A 228 2.57 -24.87 -12.74
CA LEU A 228 1.93 -25.87 -13.58
C LEU A 228 2.71 -26.06 -14.89
N SER A 229 2.40 -27.15 -15.60
CA SER A 229 2.95 -27.37 -16.94
C SER A 229 2.51 -26.25 -17.89
N SER A 230 3.31 -25.98 -18.93
CA SER A 230 2.94 -24.95 -19.91
C SER A 230 1.60 -25.29 -20.58
N GLY A 231 0.66 -24.35 -20.55
CA GLY A 231 -0.70 -24.52 -21.08
C GLY A 231 -1.71 -25.08 -20.09
N ASP A 232 -1.28 -25.53 -18.91
CA ASP A 232 -2.18 -25.90 -17.82
C ASP A 232 -2.62 -24.65 -17.06
N ASP A 233 -3.92 -24.58 -16.78
CA ASP A 233 -4.50 -23.55 -15.92
C ASP A 233 -5.34 -24.19 -14.83
N TYR A 234 -5.07 -23.83 -13.58
CA TYR A 234 -5.87 -24.31 -12.47
C TYR A 234 -7.09 -23.40 -12.30
N ARG A 235 -8.23 -23.93 -12.75
CA ARG A 235 -9.51 -23.23 -12.73
C ARG A 235 -10.24 -23.46 -11.41
N GLU A 236 -9.73 -22.86 -10.35
CA GLU A 236 -10.46 -22.76 -9.08
C GLU A 236 -11.77 -22.00 -9.30
N ARG A 237 -12.88 -22.51 -8.78
CA ARG A 237 -14.23 -21.95 -8.94
C ARG A 237 -14.90 -21.77 -7.59
#